data_AF-R7UFG4-F1
#
_entry.id   AF-R7UFG4-F1
#
_cell.length_a   1.000
_cell.length_b   1.000
_cell.length_c   1.000
_cell.angle_alpha   90.00
_cell.angle_beta   90.00
_cell.angle_gamma   90.00
#
_symmetry.space_group_name_H-M   'P 1'
#
loop_
_entity.id
_entity.type
_entity.pdbx_description
1 polymer ?
#
loop_
_entity_poly.entity_id
_entity_poly.type
_entity_poly.pdbx_seq_one_letter_code
_entity_poly.pdbx_strand_id
1 'polypeptide(L)'
;MQNNDEECFKWSVVRGLNPTDSKPERITKLLKEQAKTLNFNDIEFPIDLKGIDKFEKQNNIFINHKYYCNNNDPDNIVMPEKGASIQFKNYQREMKVPFVVYADFESILKPIHTCEPNPEESFTNIYQKHIPIGFCYYIKSDFME
;
A
#
# COMPACT_ATOMS: atom_id res chain seq x y z
N MET A 1 -7.30 -10.42 -8.12
CA MET A 1 -8.59 -10.45 -8.85
C MET A 1 -8.39 -9.87 -10.24
N GLN A 2 -9.02 -10.43 -11.27
CA GLN A 2 -9.00 -9.87 -12.62
C GLN A 2 -10.38 -9.25 -12.91
N ASN A 3 -10.48 -7.93 -12.77
CA ASN A 3 -11.68 -7.18 -13.07
C ASN A 3 -11.34 -5.72 -13.43
N ASN A 4 -12.28 -5.02 -14.04
CA ASN A 4 -12.15 -3.62 -14.46
C ASN A 4 -12.94 -2.65 -13.55
N ASP A 5 -13.46 -3.12 -12.41
CA ASP A 5 -14.12 -2.25 -11.41
C ASP A 5 -13.15 -1.84 -10.29
N GLU A 6 -13.58 -0.87 -9.48
CA GLU A 6 -12.83 -0.37 -8.32
C GLU A 6 -13.15 -1.16 -7.03
N GLU A 7 -13.90 -2.27 -7.14
CA GLU A 7 -14.39 -3.08 -6.00
C GLU A 7 -13.41 -4.20 -5.61
N CYS A 8 -12.12 -4.04 -5.89
CA CYS A 8 -11.08 -5.05 -5.63
C CYS A 8 -11.11 -5.58 -4.19
N PHE A 9 -11.32 -4.71 -3.20
CA PHE A 9 -11.44 -5.10 -1.80
C PHE A 9 -12.60 -6.07 -1.55
N LYS A 10 -13.81 -5.73 -2.03
CA LYS A 10 -15.02 -6.57 -1.91
C LYS A 10 -14.79 -7.96 -2.46
N TRP A 11 -14.28 -8.06 -3.69
CA TRP A 11 -14.04 -9.35 -4.34
C TRP A 11 -12.95 -10.16 -3.63
N SER A 12 -11.94 -9.49 -3.07
CA SER A 12 -10.85 -10.14 -2.34
C SER A 12 -11.35 -10.72 -1.01
N VAL A 13 -12.14 -9.97 -0.25
CA VAL A 13 -12.71 -10.42 1.03
C VAL A 13 -13.68 -11.58 0.82
N VAL A 14 -14.61 -11.46 -0.13
CA VAL A 14 -15.60 -12.52 -0.39
C VAL A 14 -14.90 -13.80 -0.84
N ARG A 15 -13.83 -13.70 -1.64
CA ARG A 15 -13.01 -14.86 -2.05
C ARG A 15 -12.23 -15.45 -0.89
N GLY A 16 -11.67 -14.64 0.01
CA GLY A 16 -10.97 -15.12 1.20
C GLY A 16 -11.88 -15.93 2.13
N LEU A 17 -13.16 -15.54 2.24
CA LEU A 17 -14.17 -16.29 3.00
C LEU A 17 -14.71 -17.52 2.23
N ASN A 18 -14.59 -17.53 0.91
CA ASN A 18 -15.09 -18.59 0.03
C ASN A 18 -13.98 -19.06 -0.95
N PRO A 19 -12.93 -19.72 -0.42
CA PRO A 19 -11.77 -20.12 -1.21
C PRO A 19 -12.13 -21.13 -2.28
N THR A 20 -11.36 -21.16 -3.37
CA THR A 20 -11.49 -22.14 -4.45
C THR A 20 -10.13 -22.40 -5.07
N ASP A 21 -9.86 -23.66 -5.41
CA ASP A 21 -8.56 -24.07 -5.98
C ASP A 21 -8.41 -23.70 -7.45
N SER A 22 -9.54 -23.49 -8.16
CA SER A 22 -9.55 -23.25 -9.60
C SER A 22 -9.91 -21.80 -9.92
N LYS A 23 -8.96 -21.07 -10.52
CA LYS A 23 -9.11 -19.69 -11.00
C LYS A 23 -9.70 -18.74 -9.94
N PRO A 24 -9.07 -18.64 -8.75
CA PRO A 24 -9.55 -17.82 -7.64
C PRO A 24 -9.69 -16.33 -7.98
N GLU A 25 -8.94 -15.86 -8.98
CA GLU A 25 -8.95 -14.50 -9.50
C GLU A 25 -10.20 -14.11 -10.30
N ARG A 26 -11.09 -15.08 -10.61
CA ARG A 26 -12.30 -14.85 -11.40
C ARG A 26 -13.51 -14.56 -10.52
N ILE A 27 -14.29 -13.54 -10.91
CA ILE A 27 -15.60 -13.24 -10.33
C ILE A 27 -16.66 -14.10 -11.02
N THR A 28 -17.10 -15.15 -10.34
CA THR A 28 -18.14 -16.06 -10.83
C THR A 28 -19.52 -15.60 -10.38
N LYS A 29 -20.59 -16.12 -11.00
CA LYS A 29 -21.97 -15.88 -10.53
C LYS A 29 -22.14 -16.30 -9.07
N LEU A 30 -21.54 -17.42 -8.69
CA LEU A 30 -21.53 -17.90 -7.31
C LEU A 30 -20.87 -16.90 -6.35
N LEU A 31 -19.72 -16.34 -6.73
CA LEU A 31 -19.04 -15.33 -5.90
C LEU A 31 -19.89 -14.07 -5.73
N LYS A 32 -20.64 -13.66 -6.76
CA LYS A 32 -21.57 -12.52 -6.67
C LYS A 32 -22.72 -12.77 -5.70
N GLU A 33 -23.24 -14.00 -5.64
CA GLU A 33 -24.26 -14.37 -4.65
C GLU A 33 -23.67 -14.42 -3.24
N GLN A 34 -22.46 -14.98 -3.09
CA GLN A 34 -21.73 -14.98 -1.82
C GLN A 34 -21.42 -13.56 -1.34
N ALA A 35 -21.18 -12.61 -2.24
CA ALA A 35 -20.93 -11.22 -1.86
C ALA A 35 -22.14 -10.54 -1.20
N LYS A 36 -23.37 -10.98 -1.51
CA LYS A 36 -24.59 -10.43 -0.92
C LYS A 36 -24.77 -10.78 0.56
N THR A 37 -24.03 -11.76 1.07
CA THR A 37 -24.11 -12.15 2.49
C THR A 37 -23.34 -11.20 3.40
N LEU A 38 -22.53 -10.31 2.82
CA LEU A 38 -21.77 -9.29 3.54
C LEU A 38 -22.39 -7.91 3.32
N ASN A 39 -22.33 -7.10 4.36
CA ASN A 39 -22.76 -5.72 4.36
C ASN A 39 -21.64 -4.82 3.86
N PHE A 40 -21.82 -4.26 2.67
CA PHE A 40 -20.96 -3.22 2.08
C PHE A 40 -21.65 -1.85 2.05
N ASN A 41 -22.75 -1.67 2.78
CA ASN A 41 -23.48 -0.42 2.80
C ASN A 41 -22.62 0.68 3.44
N ASP A 42 -22.70 1.88 2.86
CA ASP A 42 -21.93 3.06 3.28
C ASP A 42 -20.41 2.86 3.22
N ILE A 43 -19.94 1.97 2.33
CA ILE A 43 -18.54 1.83 1.96
C ILE A 43 -18.37 2.39 0.55
N GLU A 44 -17.53 3.41 0.44
CA GLU A 44 -17.13 3.98 -0.83
C GLU A 44 -15.92 3.21 -1.36
N PHE A 45 -15.97 2.87 -2.65
CA PHE A 45 -14.86 2.26 -3.37
C PHE A 45 -14.15 3.33 -4.22
N PRO A 46 -12.82 3.27 -4.37
CA PRO A 46 -11.89 2.35 -3.70
C PRO A 46 -11.78 2.63 -2.19
N ILE A 47 -11.77 1.57 -1.39
CA ILE A 47 -11.84 1.67 0.08
C ILE A 47 -10.57 2.29 0.67
N ASP A 48 -10.73 3.18 1.66
CA ASP A 48 -9.62 3.71 2.46
C ASP A 48 -9.40 2.85 3.73
N LEU A 49 -8.29 3.10 4.45
CA LEU A 49 -7.99 2.36 5.68
C LEU A 49 -9.10 2.49 6.75
N LYS A 50 -9.79 3.62 6.81
CA LYS A 50 -10.90 3.85 7.76
C LYS A 50 -12.14 3.05 7.39
N GLY A 51 -12.38 2.85 6.09
CA GLY A 51 -13.47 2.03 5.56
C GLY A 51 -13.32 0.55 5.93
N ILE A 52 -12.08 0.06 6.06
CA ILE A 52 -11.81 -1.32 6.50
C ILE A 52 -12.30 -1.53 7.94
N ASP A 53 -11.94 -0.64 8.87
CA ASP A 53 -12.39 -0.72 10.26
C ASP A 53 -13.93 -0.68 10.38
N LYS A 54 -14.58 0.11 9.52
CA LYS A 54 -16.05 0.19 9.45
C LYS A 54 -16.65 -1.11 8.94
N PHE A 55 -16.10 -1.65 7.86
CA PHE A 55 -16.52 -2.91 7.27
C PHE A 55 -16.44 -4.08 8.27
N GLU A 56 -15.31 -4.19 8.98
CA GLU A 56 -15.08 -5.24 9.98
C GLU A 56 -16.13 -5.21 11.09
N LYS A 57 -16.43 -4.01 11.61
CA LYS A 57 -17.47 -3.81 12.64
C LYS A 57 -18.87 -4.12 12.12
N GLN A 58 -19.20 -3.70 10.90
CA GLN A 58 -20.52 -3.94 10.30
C GLN A 58 -20.81 -5.43 10.06
N ASN A 59 -19.77 -6.21 9.76
CA ASN A 59 -19.90 -7.63 9.42
C ASN A 59 -19.50 -8.55 10.57
N ASN A 60 -18.98 -8.00 11.68
CA ASN A 60 -18.40 -8.76 12.78
C ASN A 60 -17.35 -9.78 12.30
N ILE A 61 -16.51 -9.37 11.35
CA ILE A 61 -15.40 -10.17 10.82
C ILE A 61 -14.11 -9.39 10.99
N PHE A 62 -13.03 -10.11 11.23
CA PHE A 62 -11.69 -9.54 11.31
C PHE A 62 -10.93 -9.94 10.06
N ILE A 63 -10.65 -8.97 9.19
CA ILE A 63 -9.79 -9.16 8.04
C ILE A 63 -8.37 -9.17 8.57
N ASN A 64 -7.87 -10.38 8.83
CA ASN A 64 -6.50 -10.55 9.29
C ASN A 64 -5.53 -10.26 8.13
N HIS A 65 -5.27 -8.98 7.87
CA HIS A 65 -4.25 -8.54 6.93
C HIS A 65 -2.90 -9.20 7.25
N LYS A 66 -2.60 -9.41 8.54
CA LYS A 66 -1.39 -10.06 9.01
C LYS A 66 -1.28 -11.51 8.55
N TYR A 67 -2.38 -12.26 8.46
CA TYR A 67 -2.36 -13.64 7.95
C TYR A 67 -1.97 -13.70 6.46
N TYR A 68 -2.56 -12.85 5.63
CA TYR A 68 -2.26 -12.82 4.20
C TYR A 68 -0.91 -12.17 3.89
N CYS A 69 -0.50 -11.17 4.67
CA CYS A 69 0.80 -10.52 4.55
C CYS A 69 1.94 -11.41 5.05
N ASN A 70 1.72 -12.22 6.10
CA ASN A 70 2.72 -13.18 6.60
C ASN A 70 2.91 -14.42 5.71
N ASN A 71 1.90 -14.79 4.92
CA ASN A 71 2.00 -15.94 4.00
C ASN A 71 2.72 -15.58 2.69
N ASN A 72 2.89 -14.29 2.41
CA ASN A 72 3.79 -13.84 1.36
C ASN A 72 5.15 -13.62 2.00
N ASP A 73 6.20 -14.14 1.38
CA ASP A 73 7.55 -13.74 1.76
C ASP A 73 7.65 -12.21 1.60
N PRO A 74 8.34 -11.50 2.52
CA PRO A 74 8.63 -10.10 2.31
C PRO A 74 9.32 -9.96 0.96
N ASP A 75 8.73 -9.19 0.04
CA ASP A 75 9.31 -8.94 -1.26
C ASP A 75 10.67 -8.26 -1.05
N ASN A 76 11.73 -9.02 -1.26
CA ASN A 76 13.07 -8.50 -1.21
C ASN A 76 13.24 -7.51 -2.35
N ILE A 77 13.57 -6.27 -2.00
CA ILE A 77 13.93 -5.24 -2.98
C ILE A 77 15.27 -5.65 -3.58
N VAL A 78 15.24 -6.40 -4.68
CA VAL A 78 16.43 -6.76 -5.44
C VAL A 78 16.79 -5.57 -6.33
N MET A 79 17.86 -4.87 -5.95
CA MET A 79 18.42 -3.81 -6.77
C MET A 79 18.97 -4.42 -8.08
N PRO A 80 18.82 -3.72 -9.22
CA PRO A 80 19.40 -4.16 -10.47
C PRO A 80 20.92 -4.27 -10.36
N GLU A 81 21.51 -5.15 -11.17
CA GLU A 81 22.96 -5.23 -11.28
C GLU A 81 23.55 -3.88 -11.75
N LYS A 82 24.78 -3.60 -11.32
CA LYS A 82 25.46 -2.35 -11.63
C LYS A 82 25.67 -2.23 -13.15
N GLY A 83 24.96 -1.30 -13.78
CA GLY A 83 24.98 -1.10 -15.24
C GLY A 83 23.77 -1.69 -15.97
N ALA A 84 22.85 -2.36 -15.28
CA ALA A 84 21.59 -2.80 -15.86
C ALA A 84 20.68 -1.60 -16.18
N SER A 85 20.14 -1.58 -17.40
CA SER A 85 19.13 -0.62 -17.82
C SER A 85 17.73 -1.19 -17.57
N ILE A 86 16.91 -0.47 -16.80
CA ILE A 86 15.49 -0.82 -16.62
C ILE A 86 14.68 -0.05 -17.66
N GLN A 87 13.70 -0.73 -18.26
CA GLN A 87 12.74 -0.12 -19.19
C GLN A 87 11.32 -0.52 -18.80
N PHE A 88 10.37 0.41 -18.92
CA PHE A 88 8.97 0.11 -18.72
C PHE A 88 8.44 -0.63 -19.95
N LYS A 89 7.74 -1.75 -19.75
CA LYS A 89 7.20 -2.56 -20.87
C LYS A 89 5.78 -2.16 -21.27
N ASN A 90 5.05 -1.43 -20.42
CA ASN A 90 3.61 -1.17 -20.57
C ASN A 90 3.26 0.32 -20.38
N TYR A 91 3.90 1.21 -21.13
CA TYR A 91 3.62 2.66 -21.09
C TYR A 91 2.13 3.00 -21.27
N GLN A 92 1.40 2.23 -22.08
CA GLN A 92 -0.03 2.43 -22.32
C GLN A 92 -0.94 2.22 -21.10
N ARG A 93 -0.41 1.59 -20.03
CA ARG A 93 -1.12 1.37 -18.77
C ARG A 93 -0.77 2.42 -17.71
N GLU A 94 -0.05 3.45 -18.08
CA GLU A 94 0.22 4.58 -17.22
C GLU A 94 -1.09 5.30 -16.86
N MET A 95 -1.34 5.48 -15.57
CA MET A 95 -2.48 6.28 -15.11
C MET A 95 -2.12 7.75 -15.24
N LYS A 96 -2.93 8.51 -15.98
CA LYS A 96 -2.74 9.95 -16.09
C LYS A 96 -3.01 10.60 -14.74
N VAL A 97 -1.98 11.17 -14.12
CA VAL A 97 -2.09 11.80 -12.81
C VAL A 97 -2.47 13.28 -12.99
N PRO A 98 -3.55 13.78 -12.35
CA PRO A 98 -4.05 15.14 -12.57
C PRO A 98 -3.10 16.25 -12.06
N PHE A 99 -2.32 15.96 -11.02
CA PHE A 99 -1.33 16.87 -10.48
C PHE A 99 -0.12 16.08 -9.96
N VAL A 100 1.07 16.66 -10.07
CA VAL A 100 2.31 16.10 -9.54
C VAL A 100 2.92 17.12 -8.60
N VAL A 101 3.22 16.70 -7.37
CA VAL A 101 3.90 17.52 -6.36
C VAL A 101 5.33 17.00 -6.22
N TYR A 102 6.29 17.82 -6.61
CA TYR A 102 7.70 17.59 -6.34
C TYR A 102 8.03 18.34 -5.04
N ALA A 103 8.46 17.62 -4.01
CA ALA A 103 8.86 18.20 -2.75
C ALA A 103 10.30 17.78 -2.43
N ASP A 104 11.11 18.74 -2.01
CA ASP A 104 12.49 18.53 -1.60
C ASP A 104 12.76 19.22 -0.26
N PHE A 105 13.59 18.61 0.57
CA PHE A 105 13.94 19.12 1.89
C PHE A 105 15.46 19.06 2.10
N GLU A 106 16.00 20.15 2.60
CA GLU A 106 17.40 20.23 2.99
C GLU A 106 17.51 20.12 4.50
N SER A 107 18.44 19.30 4.99
CA SER A 107 18.68 19.14 6.42
C SER A 107 20.16 19.26 6.76
N ILE A 108 20.45 19.97 7.84
CA ILE A 108 21.79 19.98 8.44
C ILE A 108 21.92 18.82 9.42
N LEU A 109 23.03 18.10 9.33
CA LEU A 109 23.35 16.97 10.19
C LEU A 109 24.12 17.48 11.41
N LYS A 110 23.52 17.37 12.60
CA LYS A 110 24.24 17.61 13.86
C LYS A 110 24.66 16.28 14.48
N PRO A 111 25.95 16.07 14.78
CA PRO A 111 26.38 14.85 15.47
C PRO A 111 25.73 14.78 16.85
N ILE A 112 25.35 13.58 17.26
CA ILE A 112 24.87 13.28 18.61
C ILE A 112 25.97 12.48 19.30
N HIS A 113 26.37 12.92 20.49
CA HIS A 113 27.22 12.13 21.36
C HIS A 113 26.32 11.20 22.19
N THR A 114 26.41 9.90 21.93
CA THR A 114 25.76 8.86 22.71
C THR A 114 26.76 8.11 23.57
N CYS A 115 26.34 7.65 24.74
CA CYS A 115 27.09 6.69 25.55
C CYS A 115 27.07 5.30 24.89
N GLU A 116 27.88 4.37 25.37
CA GLU A 116 27.87 2.98 24.90
C GLU A 116 26.46 2.35 25.07
N PRO A 117 25.96 1.62 24.06
CA PRO A 117 24.61 1.04 24.10
C PRO A 117 24.49 -0.07 25.14
N ASN A 118 23.34 -0.13 25.81
CA ASN A 118 23.02 -1.17 26.79
C ASN A 118 22.94 -2.55 26.13
N PRO A 119 23.70 -3.57 26.59
CA PRO A 119 23.67 -4.92 26.02
C PRO A 119 22.31 -5.63 26.06
N GLU A 120 21.37 -5.18 26.88
CA GLU A 120 20.02 -5.77 27.00
C GLU A 120 18.98 -5.17 26.03
N GLU A 121 19.32 -4.11 25.29
CA GLU A 121 18.42 -3.43 24.37
C GLU A 121 18.89 -3.50 22.90
N SER A 122 18.04 -3.05 21.98
CA SER A 122 18.35 -3.03 20.55
C SER A 122 19.52 -2.09 20.22
N PHE A 123 20.49 -2.57 19.44
CA PHE A 123 21.75 -1.87 19.07
C PHE A 123 21.60 -0.73 18.04
N THR A 124 20.47 -0.02 17.99
CA THR A 124 20.27 1.07 17.05
C THR A 124 20.86 2.37 17.60
N ASN A 125 22.08 2.72 17.19
CA ASN A 125 22.76 3.95 17.60
C ASN A 125 22.37 5.14 16.70
N ILE A 126 21.59 6.08 17.25
CA ILE A 126 21.27 7.34 16.57
C ILE A 126 22.48 8.27 16.67
N TYR A 127 23.25 8.42 15.59
CA TYR A 127 24.51 9.17 15.58
C TYR A 127 24.39 10.62 15.09
N GLN A 128 23.30 10.96 14.39
CA GLN A 128 23.06 12.29 13.83
C GLN A 128 21.61 12.73 14.01
N LYS A 129 21.43 14.01 14.35
CA LYS A 129 20.14 14.70 14.37
C LYS A 129 20.01 15.53 13.10
N HIS A 130 19.03 15.19 12.28
CA HIS A 130 18.69 15.96 11.08
C HIS A 130 17.83 17.16 11.51
N ILE A 131 18.29 18.37 11.22
CA ILE A 131 17.53 19.60 11.46
C ILE A 131 17.14 20.17 10.09
N PRO A 132 15.84 20.35 9.80
CA PRO A 132 15.41 20.93 8.53
C PRO A 132 15.88 22.39 8.44
N ILE A 133 16.45 22.76 7.30
CA ILE A 133 16.93 24.13 7.03
C ILE A 133 16.25 24.77 5.83
N GLY A 134 15.70 23.97 4.93
CA GLY A 134 15.02 24.45 3.73
C GLY A 134 14.02 23.41 3.24
N PHE A 135 13.01 23.90 2.55
CA PHE A 135 12.09 23.08 1.80
C PHE A 135 11.71 23.80 0.51
N CYS A 136 11.48 23.03 -0.55
CA CYS A 136 10.96 23.53 -1.81
C CYS A 136 9.83 22.60 -2.26
N TYR A 137 8.78 23.16 -2.83
CA TYR A 137 7.76 22.38 -3.51
C TYR A 137 7.42 23.00 -4.87
N TYR A 138 7.21 22.14 -5.86
CA TYR A 138 6.77 22.50 -7.20
C TYR A 138 5.55 21.66 -7.55
N ILE A 139 4.46 22.33 -7.87
CA ILE A 139 3.20 21.68 -8.26
C ILE A 139 3.03 21.86 -9.76
N LYS A 140 2.90 20.73 -10.46
CA LYS A 140 2.53 20.71 -11.87
C LYS A 140 1.13 20.14 -11.99
N SER A 141 0.24 20.89 -12.62
CA SER A 141 -1.13 20.47 -12.91
C SER A 141 -1.29 20.32 -14.43
N ASP A 142 -2.04 19.30 -14.85
CA ASP A 142 -2.46 19.14 -16.24
C ASP A 142 -3.70 19.98 -16.58
N PHE A 143 -4.35 20.57 -15.57
CA PHE A 143 -5.42 21.54 -15.78
C PHE A 143 -4.81 22.91 -16.09
N MET A 144 -5.06 23.39 -17.31
CA MET A 144 -4.84 24.79 -17.68
C MET A 144 -5.95 25.63 -17.03
N GLU A 145 -5.59 26.70 -16.32
CA GLU A 145 -6.53 27.80 -16.02
C GLU A 145 -6.93 28.54 -17.30
#